data_AF-A0ABC9FS41-F1
#
_entry.id   AF-A0ABC9FS41-F1
#
_cell.length_a   1.000
_cell.length_b   1.000
_cell.length_c   1.000
_cell.angle_alpha   90.00
_cell.angle_beta   90.00
_cell.angle_gamma   90.00
#
_symmetry.space_group_name_H-M   'P 1'
#
loop_
_entity.id
_entity.type
_entity.pdbx_description
1 polymer ?
#
loop_
_entity_poly.entity_id
_entity_poly.type
_entity_poly.pdbx_seq_one_letter_code
_entity_poly.pdbx_strand_id
1 'polypeptide(L)'
;MAAAISSCLVSSARLTPAASSRGRRWRVAPRCAAAVDGRKTTVESKAGDALEVCRVVNGMWQVSGASWGRAETPVAVDAMLRYADGGLATFDMADICKQLVL
;
A
#
# COMPACT_ATOMS: atom_id res chain seq x y z
N MET A 1 -13.24 -32.12 29.19
CA MET A 1 -13.32 -33.56 28.87
C MET A 1 -13.93 -33.62 27.46
N ALA A 2 -13.27 -33.95 26.34
CA ALA A 2 -12.08 -34.72 26.00
C ALA A 2 -11.35 -34.02 24.81
N ALA A 3 -10.02 -33.89 24.82
CA ALA A 3 -9.00 -34.74 24.20
C ALA A 3 -8.89 -34.65 22.67
N ALA A 4 -7.68 -34.26 22.23
CA ALA A 4 -7.21 -34.13 20.86
C ALA A 4 -7.13 -35.46 20.09
N ILE A 5 -7.15 -35.38 18.76
CA ILE A 5 -6.46 -36.36 17.91
C ILE A 5 -5.84 -35.67 16.70
N SER A 6 -4.50 -35.74 16.70
CA SER A 6 -3.58 -35.51 15.60
C SER A 6 -3.85 -36.48 14.46
N SER A 7 -3.73 -36.01 13.22
CA SER A 7 -3.49 -36.88 12.05
C SER A 7 -2.69 -36.10 11.01
N CYS A 8 -1.36 -36.15 11.15
CA CYS A 8 -0.46 -35.96 10.04
C CYS A 8 -0.63 -37.13 9.06
N LEU A 9 -1.15 -36.88 7.86
CA LEU A 9 -0.97 -37.77 6.73
C LEU A 9 -0.51 -36.95 5.52
N VAL A 10 0.80 -36.97 5.32
CA VAL A 10 1.43 -36.71 4.04
C VAL A 10 1.01 -37.83 3.08
N SER A 11 0.55 -37.48 1.88
CA SER A 11 0.49 -38.43 0.77
C SER A 11 0.98 -37.74 -0.48
N SER A 12 2.04 -38.33 -1.00
CA SER A 12 2.89 -37.83 -2.07
C SER A 12 2.22 -38.00 -3.45
N ALA A 13 2.37 -36.96 -4.26
CA ALA A 13 2.27 -36.80 -5.71
C ALA A 13 1.60 -37.88 -6.60
N ARG A 14 0.64 -37.42 -7.42
CA ARG A 14 0.59 -37.78 -8.85
C ARG A 14 0.57 -36.50 -9.67
N LEU A 15 1.72 -36.17 -10.28
CA LEU A 15 1.87 -35.08 -11.22
C LEU A 15 1.43 -35.56 -12.61
N THR A 16 0.38 -34.96 -13.16
CA THR A 16 0.07 -35.01 -14.59
C THR A 16 0.55 -33.71 -15.24
N PRO A 17 1.32 -33.74 -16.35
CA PRO A 17 1.74 -32.52 -17.01
C PRO A 17 0.62 -32.05 -17.93
N ALA A 18 -0.29 -31.22 -17.41
CA ALA A 18 -1.17 -30.43 -18.27
C ALA A 18 -0.42 -29.14 -18.62
N ALA A 19 0.05 -29.05 -19.86
CA ALA A 19 0.56 -27.82 -20.44
C ALA A 19 -0.55 -26.76 -20.37
N SER A 20 -0.41 -25.82 -19.43
CA SER A 20 -1.27 -24.66 -19.30
C SER A 20 -0.38 -23.48 -18.96
N SER A 21 -0.61 -22.38 -19.67
CA SER A 21 0.28 -21.26 -19.88
C SER A 21 0.94 -20.76 -18.59
N ARG A 22 2.25 -20.51 -18.64
CA ARG A 22 2.99 -19.76 -17.62
C ARG A 22 2.57 -18.29 -17.67
N GLY A 23 1.31 -18.01 -17.36
CA GLY A 23 0.89 -16.69 -16.94
C GLY A 23 1.52 -16.46 -15.58
N ARG A 24 2.67 -15.78 -15.55
CA ARG A 24 3.16 -15.14 -14.31
C ARG A 24 2.08 -14.15 -13.88
N ARG A 25 1.09 -14.63 -13.12
CA ARG A 25 0.17 -13.77 -12.40
C ARG A 25 1.02 -13.14 -11.33
N TRP A 26 1.57 -11.98 -11.65
CA TRP A 26 2.11 -11.04 -10.69
C TRP A 26 0.97 -10.65 -9.75
N ARG A 27 0.69 -11.52 -8.75
CA ARG A 27 0.09 -11.08 -7.49
C ARG A 27 1.16 -10.32 -6.73
N VAL A 28 1.60 -9.21 -7.31
CA VAL A 28 2.19 -8.15 -6.53
C VAL A 28 0.96 -7.49 -5.92
N ALA A 29 0.46 -8.05 -4.81
CA ALA A 29 -0.17 -7.16 -3.86
C ALA A 29 0.87 -6.05 -3.65
N PRO A 30 0.54 -4.76 -3.86
CA PRO A 30 1.48 -3.70 -3.57
C PRO A 30 1.90 -3.97 -2.13
N ARG A 31 3.17 -4.33 -1.95
CA ARG A 31 3.72 -4.57 -0.63
C ARG A 31 3.88 -3.16 -0.09
N CYS A 32 2.78 -2.57 0.38
CA CYS A 32 2.81 -1.42 1.25
C CYS A 32 3.71 -1.89 2.38
N ALA A 33 4.98 -1.48 2.37
CA ALA A 33 5.84 -1.77 3.49
C ALA A 33 5.13 -1.12 4.66
N ALA A 34 4.56 -1.92 5.57
CA ALA A 34 4.08 -1.40 6.83
C ALA A 34 5.23 -0.58 7.38
N ALA A 35 5.02 0.72 7.52
CA ALA A 35 6.01 1.57 8.16
C ALA A 35 6.03 1.07 9.60
N VAL A 36 7.03 0.23 9.90
CA VAL A 36 7.29 -0.19 11.27
C VAL A 36 7.48 1.09 12.06
N ASP A 37 6.67 1.23 13.11
CA ASP A 37 6.60 2.38 13.98
C ASP A 37 8.03 2.84 14.32
N GLY A 38 8.46 4.01 13.82
CA GLY A 38 9.85 4.45 13.96
C GLY A 38 10.45 5.31 12.84
N ARG A 39 9.78 5.48 11.69
CA ARG A 39 10.23 6.44 10.66
C ARG A 39 9.45 7.75 10.70
N LYS A 40 9.22 8.32 11.88
CA LYS A 40 8.67 9.67 12.01
C LYS A 40 9.76 10.69 12.32
N THR A 41 9.57 11.93 11.93
CA THR A 41 10.46 13.06 12.27
C THR A 41 9.63 14.31 12.43
N THR A 42 10.05 15.20 13.33
CA THR A 42 9.51 16.55 13.39
C THR A 42 10.24 17.41 12.38
N VAL A 43 9.49 18.17 11.59
CA VAL A 43 10.01 19.19 10.67
C VAL A 43 9.62 20.54 11.24
N GLU A 44 10.58 21.46 11.31
CA GLU A 44 10.34 22.81 11.81
C GLU A 44 10.33 23.81 10.66
N SER A 45 9.34 24.71 10.68
CA SER A 45 9.29 25.85 9.78
C SER A 45 10.24 26.94 10.27
N LYS A 46 10.64 27.84 9.36
CA LYS A 46 11.41 29.03 9.75
C LYS A 46 10.63 29.96 10.69
N ALA A 47 9.31 29.87 10.70
CA ALA A 47 8.43 30.66 11.56
C ALA A 47 8.23 30.03 12.95
N GLY A 48 8.80 28.83 13.20
CA GLY A 48 8.71 28.14 14.48
C GLY A 48 7.56 27.13 14.58
N ASP A 49 6.86 26.84 13.48
CA ASP A 49 5.87 25.76 13.45
C ASP A 49 6.57 24.41 13.42
N ALA A 50 5.98 23.40 14.04
CA ALA A 50 6.50 22.04 14.05
C ALA A 50 5.44 21.06 13.54
N LEU A 51 5.85 20.15 12.66
CA LEU A 51 4.99 19.10 12.12
C LEU A 51 5.68 17.74 12.22
N GLU A 52 5.04 16.79 12.91
CA GLU A 52 5.46 15.38 12.84
C GLU A 52 5.05 14.79 11.49
N VAL A 53 6.01 14.24 10.75
CA VAL A 53 5.79 13.59 9.45
C VAL A 53 6.37 12.19 9.43
N CYS A 54 5.81 11.32 8.59
CA CYS A 54 6.52 10.12 8.17
C CYS A 54 7.69 10.54 7.28
N ARG A 55 8.88 9.96 7.50
CA ARG A 55 10.08 10.20 6.68
C ARG A 55 9.93 9.67 5.25
N VAL A 56 8.93 8.81 5.01
CA VAL A 56 8.55 8.36 3.67
C VAL A 56 7.38 9.21 3.20
N VAL A 57 7.60 9.94 2.12
CA VAL A 57 6.60 10.83 1.50
C VAL A 57 5.95 10.12 0.32
N ASN A 58 4.62 10.06 0.31
CA ASN A 58 3.85 9.53 -0.82
C ASN A 58 3.64 10.65 -1.84
N GLY A 59 4.32 10.58 -2.98
CA GLY A 59 4.07 11.48 -4.10
C GLY A 59 2.70 11.21 -4.71
N MET A 60 1.87 12.26 -4.87
CA MET A 60 0.50 12.12 -5.37
C MET A 60 0.35 12.35 -6.88
N TRP A 61 1.45 12.48 -7.61
CA TRP A 61 1.46 12.78 -9.04
C TRP A 61 0.59 11.85 -9.93
N GLN A 62 0.33 10.60 -9.55
CA GLN A 62 -0.59 9.70 -10.28
C GLN A 62 -2.04 10.19 -10.27
N VAL A 63 -2.42 11.05 -9.33
CA VAL A 63 -3.78 11.62 -9.26
C VAL A 63 -3.90 12.98 -9.96
N SER A 64 -2.86 13.39 -10.69
CA SER A 64 -2.83 14.66 -11.44
C SER A 64 -3.72 14.67 -12.67
N GLY A 65 -4.12 13.52 -13.22
CA GLY A 65 -4.99 13.46 -14.38
C GLY A 65 -4.32 13.72 -15.73
N ALA A 66 -3.53 14.79 -15.84
CA ALA A 66 -3.01 15.30 -17.11
C ALA A 66 -2.09 14.31 -17.86
N SER A 67 -1.33 13.49 -17.13
CA SER A 67 -0.37 12.54 -17.72
C SER A 67 -0.70 11.06 -17.45
N TRP A 68 -1.69 10.78 -16.60
CA TRP A 68 -1.96 9.43 -16.06
C TRP A 68 -3.42 8.99 -16.16
N GLY A 69 -4.27 9.80 -16.81
CA GLY A 69 -5.72 9.59 -16.84
C GLY A 69 -6.38 10.06 -15.54
N ARG A 70 -7.70 10.26 -15.59
CA ARG A 70 -8.46 10.77 -14.44
C ARG A 70 -8.42 9.76 -13.30
N ALA A 71 -8.05 10.22 -12.10
CA ALA A 71 -8.11 9.37 -10.92
C ALA A 71 -9.57 9.07 -10.56
N GLU A 72 -9.84 7.82 -10.17
CA GLU A 72 -11.08 7.46 -9.50
C GLU A 72 -10.94 7.86 -8.02
N THR A 73 -11.50 9.01 -7.65
CA THR A 73 -11.34 9.61 -6.32
C THR A 73 -11.62 8.62 -5.18
N PRO A 74 -12.70 7.82 -5.19
CA PRO A 74 -12.93 6.83 -4.13
C PRO A 74 -11.80 5.81 -3.98
N VAL A 75 -11.24 5.33 -5.08
CA VAL A 75 -10.15 4.34 -5.06
C VAL A 75 -8.84 4.98 -4.58
N ALA A 76 -8.58 6.22 -4.99
CA ALA A 76 -7.41 6.97 -4.52
C ALA A 76 -7.49 7.23 -3.01
N VAL A 77 -8.66 7.66 -2.51
CA VAL A 77 -8.89 7.89 -1.07
C VAL A 77 -8.75 6.58 -0.28
N ASP A 78 -9.33 5.48 -0.75
CA ASP A 78 -9.19 4.15 -0.12
C ASP A 78 -7.72 3.71 -0.02
N ALA A 79 -6.92 3.96 -1.07
CA ALA A 79 -5.48 3.69 -1.03
C ALA A 79 -4.73 4.60 -0.03
N MET A 80 -5.07 5.89 0.03
CA MET A 80 -4.48 6.84 0.98
C MET A 80 -4.78 6.43 2.42
N LEU A 81 -6.00 6.00 2.72
CA LEU A 81 -6.39 5.51 4.05
C LEU A 81 -5.57 4.28 4.44
N ARG A 82 -5.42 3.30 3.55
CA ARG A 82 -4.56 2.12 3.79
C ARG A 82 -3.09 2.49 4.04
N TYR A 83 -2.58 3.51 3.35
CA TYR A 83 -1.21 3.99 3.58
C TYR A 83 -1.09 4.67 4.94
N ALA A 84 -2.06 5.49 5.32
CA ALA A 84 -2.10 6.14 6.64
C ALA A 84 -2.19 5.10 7.78
N ASP A 85 -3.08 4.11 7.66
CA ASP A 85 -3.20 3.00 8.61
C ASP A 85 -1.91 2.17 8.72
N GLY A 86 -1.14 2.11 7.62
CA GLY A 86 0.18 1.49 7.55
C GLY A 86 1.35 2.39 8.00
N GLY A 87 1.09 3.59 8.53
CA GLY A 87 2.10 4.55 9.01
C GLY A 87 2.80 5.38 7.92
N LEU A 88 2.37 5.27 6.66
CA LEU A 88 2.81 6.10 5.53
C LEU A 88 1.89 7.32 5.39
N ALA A 89 1.85 8.16 6.43
CA ALA A 89 0.84 9.19 6.61
C ALA A 89 1.21 10.60 6.07
N THR A 90 2.22 10.71 5.21
CA THR A 90 2.65 12.01 4.63
C THR A 90 2.46 11.97 3.12
N PHE A 91 1.67 12.90 2.58
CA PHE A 91 1.27 12.95 1.18
C PHE A 91 1.69 14.29 0.55
N ASP A 92 2.45 14.22 -0.54
CA ASP A 92 2.93 15.38 -1.28
C ASP A 92 1.93 15.76 -2.37
N MET A 93 1.21 16.86 -2.15
CA MET A 93 0.20 17.39 -3.05
C MET A 93 0.68 18.66 -3.75
N ALA A 94 0.25 18.82 -5.00
CA ALA A 94 0.48 20.02 -5.79
C ALA A 94 -0.81 20.46 -6.47
N ASP A 95 -0.86 21.70 -6.97
CA ASP A 95 -1.99 22.24 -7.72
C ASP A 95 -2.31 21.46 -8.98
N ILE A 96 -1.39 20.66 -9.51
CA ILE A 96 -1.70 19.77 -10.65
C ILE A 96 -2.51 18.54 -10.21
N CYS A 97 -2.63 18.27 -8.90
CA CYS A 97 -3.30 17.11 -8.29
C CYS A 97 -4.75 17.38 -7.86
N LYS A 98 -5.42 18.42 -8.40
CA LYS A 98 -6.74 18.88 -7.88
C LYS A 98 -7.87 17.85 -7.95
N GLN A 99 -7.70 16.72 -8.63
CA GLN A 99 -8.77 15.73 -8.80
C GLN A 99 -9.16 15.00 -7.50
N LEU A 100 -8.42 15.22 -6.41
CA LEU A 100 -8.72 14.69 -5.08
C LEU A 100 -9.30 15.71 -4.11
N VAL A 101 -9.28 17.00 -4.43
CA VAL A 101 -9.87 18.04 -3.58
C VAL A 101 -11.30 18.25 -4.06
N LEU A 102 -12.27 17.96 -3.18
CA LEU A 102 -13.71 18.16 -3.44
C LEU A 102 -14.02 19.63 -3.76
#